data_AF-F3CFL1-F1
#
_entry.id   AF-F3CFL1-F1
#
_cell.length_a   1.000
_cell.length_b   1.000
_cell.length_c   1.000
_cell.angle_alpha   90.00
_cell.angle_beta   90.00
_cell.angle_gamma   90.00
#
_symmetry.space_group_name_H-M   'P 1'
#
loop_
_entity.id
_entity.type
_entity.pdbx_description
1 polymer ?
#
loop_
_entity_poly.entity_id
_entity_poly.type
_entity_poly.pdbx_seq_one_letter_code
_entity_poly.pdbx_strand_id
1 'polypeptide(L)'
;LKNNYAEKHPEVMEAFLNTLFYMKREMHQARPGNLLLNVVAEYWAPLSFKSTADAIQEVLQSGRMRGEILIMDTQYPEQALATKYAPAVIQQVITPIWLPNKNAQ
;
A
#
# COMPACT_ATOMS: atom_id res chain seq x y z
N LEU A 1 -9.40 -17.24 8.52
CA LEU A 1 -10.03 -15.90 8.54
C LEU A 1 -10.88 -15.71 7.28
N LYS A 2 -12.09 -16.28 7.20
CA LYS A 2 -13.04 -16.10 6.07
C LYS A 2 -14.06 -14.99 6.34
N ASN A 3 -13.63 -13.92 7.00
CA ASN A 3 -14.47 -12.77 7.37
C ASN A 3 -13.71 -11.47 7.05
N ASN A 4 -13.23 -11.36 5.82
CA ASN A 4 -12.52 -10.16 5.40
C ASN A 4 -13.56 -9.08 5.09
N TYR A 5 -13.67 -8.08 5.97
CA TYR A 5 -14.63 -6.97 5.80
C TYR A 5 -14.47 -6.29 4.43
N ALA A 6 -13.23 -6.26 3.92
CA ALA A 6 -12.92 -5.73 2.59
C ALA A 6 -13.53 -6.48 1.42
N GLU A 7 -13.71 -7.79 1.53
CA GLU A 7 -14.38 -8.59 0.49
C GLU A 7 -15.90 -8.40 0.55
N LYS A 8 -16.46 -8.16 1.75
CA LYS A 8 -17.90 -7.99 1.95
C LYS A 8 -18.41 -6.58 1.63
N HIS A 9 -17.56 -5.57 1.80
CA HIS A 9 -17.90 -4.16 1.60
C HIS A 9 -16.83 -3.43 0.78
N PRO A 10 -16.61 -3.83 -0.49
CA PRO A 10 -15.53 -3.29 -1.31
C PRO A 10 -15.65 -1.78 -1.53
N GLU A 11 -16.86 -1.26 -1.76
CA GLU A 11 -17.08 0.18 -1.98
C GLU A 11 -16.76 1.02 -0.74
N VAL A 12 -17.16 0.55 0.44
CA VAL A 12 -16.88 1.22 1.72
C VAL A 12 -15.38 1.24 1.98
N MET A 13 -14.70 0.12 1.71
CA MET A 13 -13.25 0.03 1.88
C MET A 13 -12.50 0.90 0.88
N GLU A 14 -12.89 0.92 -0.39
CA GLU A 14 -12.26 1.77 -1.40
C GLU A 14 -12.44 3.25 -1.06
N ALA A 15 -13.63 3.66 -0.61
CA ALA A 15 -13.89 5.04 -0.17
C ALA A 15 -13.07 5.41 1.07
N PHE A 16 -13.00 4.52 2.06
CA PHE A 16 -12.21 4.72 3.27
C PHE A 16 -10.72 4.86 2.95
N LEU A 17 -10.16 3.93 2.18
CA LEU A 17 -8.74 3.95 1.80
C LEU A 17 -8.41 5.18 0.96
N ASN A 18 -9.26 5.56 0.01
CA ASN A 18 -9.05 6.79 -0.77
C ASN A 18 -9.07 8.05 0.10
N THR A 19 -9.89 8.06 1.17
CA THR A 19 -9.89 9.15 2.15
C THR A 19 -8.53 9.24 2.86
N LEU A 20 -7.93 8.11 3.24
CA LEU A 20 -6.59 8.08 3.84
C LEU A 20 -5.51 8.58 2.86
N PHE A 21 -5.55 8.14 1.60
CA PHE A 21 -4.62 8.62 0.55
C PHE A 21 -4.82 10.10 0.23
N TYR A 22 -6.04 10.62 0.37
CA TYR A 22 -6.31 12.05 0.27
C TYR A 22 -5.67 12.81 1.43
N MET A 23 -5.93 12.40 2.69
CA MET A 23 -5.31 13.03 3.87
C MET A 23 -3.78 13.03 3.79
N LYS A 24 -3.19 11.93 3.33
CA LYS A 24 -1.75 11.82 3.08
C LYS A 24 -1.24 12.87 2.08
N ARG A 25 -1.99 13.15 1.00
CA ARG A 25 -1.62 14.17 0.01
C ARG A 25 -1.69 15.58 0.62
N GLU A 26 -2.75 15.87 1.36
CA GLU A 26 -2.90 17.16 2.05
C GLU A 26 -1.78 17.40 3.08
N MET A 27 -1.44 16.38 3.87
CA MET A 27 -0.33 16.44 4.83
C MET A 27 1.00 16.74 4.15
N HIS A 28 1.24 16.12 3.00
CA HIS A 28 2.47 16.30 2.24
C HIS A 28 2.55 17.69 1.59
N GLN A 29 1.43 18.18 1.05
CA GLN A 29 1.33 19.53 0.46
C GLN A 29 1.46 20.64 1.50
N ALA A 30 0.94 20.44 2.72
CA ALA A 30 1.04 21.43 3.80
C ALA A 30 2.49 21.68 4.25
N ARG A 31 3.41 20.74 4.01
CA ARG A 31 4.82 20.81 4.42
C ARG A 31 5.73 20.22 3.34
N PRO A 32 5.90 20.89 2.19
CA PRO A 32 6.69 20.36 1.08
C PRO A 32 8.16 20.19 1.48
N GLY A 33 8.76 19.07 1.09
CA GLY A 33 10.16 18.74 1.38
C GLY A 33 10.42 18.12 2.76
N ASN A 34 9.41 18.06 3.64
CA ASN A 34 9.53 17.32 4.89
C ASN A 34 9.38 15.82 4.66
N LEU A 35 10.08 15.03 5.49
CA LEU A 35 9.96 13.59 5.49
C LEU A 35 8.54 13.17 5.90
N LEU A 36 7.84 12.47 5.02
CA LEU A 36 6.57 11.81 5.32
C LEU A 36 6.74 10.30 5.29
N LEU A 37 6.53 9.65 6.43
CA LEU A 37 6.56 8.20 6.57
C LEU A 37 5.13 7.65 6.52
N ASN A 38 4.82 6.90 5.47
CA ASN A 38 3.54 6.24 5.29
C ASN A 38 3.68 4.74 5.56
N VAL A 39 2.90 4.23 6.51
CA VAL A 39 2.89 2.81 6.87
C VAL A 39 1.53 2.23 6.48
N VAL A 40 1.53 1.21 5.64
CA VAL A 40 0.33 0.54 5.16
C VAL A 40 0.38 -0.92 5.60
N ALA A 41 -0.39 -1.23 6.63
CA ALA A 41 -0.58 -2.60 7.09
C ALA A 41 -1.45 -3.40 6.14
N GLU A 42 -1.13 -4.68 5.96
CA GLU A 42 -1.85 -5.61 5.08
C GLU A 42 -2.07 -5.01 3.68
N TYR A 43 -0.97 -4.63 3.01
CA TYR A 43 -1.02 -3.84 1.77
C TYR A 43 -1.77 -4.53 0.61
N TRP A 44 -2.04 -5.83 0.70
CA TRP A 44 -2.89 -6.53 -0.26
C TRP A 44 -4.29 -5.89 -0.35
N ALA A 45 -4.81 -5.32 0.74
CA ALA A 45 -6.13 -4.69 0.76
C ALA A 45 -6.19 -3.44 -0.14
N PRO A 46 -5.36 -2.39 0.07
CA PRO A 46 -5.31 -1.27 -0.86
C PRO A 46 -4.76 -1.64 -2.24
N LEU A 47 -4.00 -2.72 -2.38
CA LEU A 47 -3.57 -3.17 -3.71
C LEU A 47 -4.72 -3.80 -4.52
N SER A 48 -5.83 -4.18 -3.87
CA SER A 48 -6.98 -4.82 -4.53
C SER A 48 -7.87 -3.85 -5.29
N PHE A 49 -7.78 -2.54 -5.05
CA PHE A 49 -8.56 -1.51 -5.74
C PHE A 49 -7.68 -0.68 -6.66
N LYS A 50 -8.20 -0.32 -7.85
CA LYS A 50 -7.43 0.44 -8.84
C LYS A 50 -6.98 1.79 -8.31
N SER A 51 -7.88 2.53 -7.69
CA SER A 51 -7.65 3.89 -7.20
C SER A 51 -6.48 3.95 -6.21
N THR A 52 -6.47 3.03 -5.25
CA THR A 52 -5.45 2.94 -4.21
C THR A 52 -4.16 2.29 -4.72
N ALA A 53 -4.24 1.32 -5.63
CA ALA A 53 -3.07 0.74 -6.28
C ALA A 53 -2.30 1.77 -7.11
N ASP A 54 -3.00 2.61 -7.88
CA ASP A 54 -2.41 3.71 -8.65
C ASP A 54 -1.70 4.70 -7.70
N ALA A 55 -2.30 5.03 -6.55
CA ALA A 55 -1.69 5.89 -5.53
C ALA A 55 -0.42 5.28 -4.92
N ILE A 56 -0.42 3.98 -4.63
CA ILE A 56 0.78 3.26 -4.15
C ILE A 56 1.88 3.31 -5.22
N GLN A 57 1.55 3.04 -6.49
CA GLN A 57 2.52 3.09 -7.58
C GLN A 57 3.10 4.49 -7.76
N GLU A 58 2.30 5.53 -7.67
CA GLU A 58 2.77 6.93 -7.74
C GLU A 58 3.83 7.22 -6.66
N VAL A 59 3.60 6.73 -5.43
CA VAL A 59 4.55 6.87 -4.31
C VAL A 59 5.82 6.07 -4.56
N LEU A 60 5.72 4.84 -5.06
CA LEU A 60 6.89 4.00 -5.34
C LEU A 60 7.76 4.58 -6.48
N GLN A 61 7.14 5.21 -7.48
CA GLN A 61 7.85 5.83 -8.61
C GLN A 61 8.48 7.18 -8.24
N SER A 62 7.71 8.06 -7.60
CA SER A 62 8.07 9.49 -7.46
C SER A 62 8.15 9.99 -6.01
N GLY A 63 7.70 9.19 -5.03
CA GLY A 63 7.70 9.56 -3.61
C GLY A 63 9.08 9.94 -3.08
N ARG A 64 10.15 9.29 -3.58
CA ARG A 64 11.54 9.62 -3.21
C ARG A 64 11.91 11.07 -3.52
N MET A 65 11.44 11.62 -4.65
CA MET A 65 11.69 13.02 -5.02
C MET A 65 10.96 14.00 -4.12
N ARG A 66 9.93 13.51 -3.42
CA ARG A 66 9.02 14.27 -2.57
C ARG A 66 9.35 14.16 -1.09
N GLY A 67 10.38 13.39 -0.69
CA GLY A 67 10.69 13.15 0.72
C GLY A 67 9.70 12.17 1.37
N GLU A 68 9.15 11.23 0.60
CA GLU A 68 8.20 10.25 1.10
C GLU A 68 8.82 8.86 1.19
N ILE A 69 8.59 8.18 2.30
CA ILE A 69 8.93 6.76 2.51
C ILE A 69 7.62 5.98 2.69
N LEU A 70 7.46 4.93 1.90
CA LEU A 70 6.35 3.99 2.01
C LEU A 70 6.86 2.67 2.62
N ILE A 71 6.28 2.28 3.75
CA ILE A 71 6.49 1.01 4.42
C ILE A 71 5.20 0.21 4.30
N MET A 72 5.34 -1.05 3.89
CA MET A 72 4.21 -1.95 3.67
C MET A 72 4.49 -3.30 4.30
N ASP A 73 3.48 -3.89 4.94
CA ASP A 73 3.55 -5.26 5.47
C ASP A 73 2.36 -6.11 5.01
N THR A 74 2.56 -7.42 5.01
CA THR A 74 1.54 -8.43 4.77
C THR A 74 1.93 -9.70 5.51
N GLN A 75 0.97 -10.34 6.16
CA GLN A 75 1.18 -11.67 6.73
C GLN A 75 1.02 -12.79 5.68
N TYR A 76 0.28 -12.52 4.60
CA TYR A 76 -0.05 -13.47 3.54
C TYR A 76 0.38 -12.91 2.17
N PRO A 77 1.64 -13.10 1.76
CA PRO A 77 2.14 -12.61 0.48
C PRO A 77 1.30 -13.06 -0.72
N GLU A 78 0.74 -14.27 -0.67
CA GLU A 78 -0.14 -14.83 -1.72
C GLU A 78 -1.34 -13.92 -2.03
N GLN A 79 -1.92 -13.25 -1.03
CA GLN A 79 -3.04 -12.32 -1.23
C GLN A 79 -2.61 -11.08 -2.02
N ALA A 80 -1.42 -10.57 -1.75
CA ALA A 80 -0.86 -9.46 -2.52
C ALA A 80 -0.52 -9.91 -3.94
N LEU A 81 0.12 -11.07 -4.09
CA LEU A 81 0.54 -11.65 -5.38
C LEU A 81 -0.64 -11.97 -6.31
N ALA A 82 -1.80 -12.30 -5.76
CA ALA A 82 -3.02 -12.54 -6.52
C ALA A 82 -3.58 -11.27 -7.17
N THR A 83 -3.17 -10.08 -6.74
CA THR A 83 -3.62 -8.83 -7.34
C THR A 83 -2.90 -8.54 -8.66
N LYS A 84 -3.61 -7.98 -9.65
CA LYS A 84 -3.02 -7.61 -10.95
C LYS A 84 -1.92 -6.53 -10.86
N TYR A 85 -1.81 -5.85 -9.72
CA TYR A 85 -0.87 -4.75 -9.49
C TYR A 85 0.40 -5.18 -8.75
N ALA A 86 0.46 -6.41 -8.24
CA ALA A 86 1.58 -6.95 -7.49
C ALA A 86 2.94 -6.84 -8.21
N PRO A 87 3.06 -7.14 -9.52
CA PRO A 87 4.35 -7.09 -10.20
C PRO A 87 5.01 -5.71 -10.14
N ALA A 88 4.21 -4.64 -10.28
CA ALA A 88 4.70 -3.28 -10.22
C ALA A 88 5.20 -2.89 -8.83
N VAL A 89 4.52 -3.35 -7.77
CA VAL A 89 4.95 -3.10 -6.39
C VAL A 89 6.25 -3.84 -6.08
N ILE A 90 6.32 -5.13 -6.40
CA ILE A 90 7.50 -5.97 -6.10
C ILE A 90 8.75 -5.43 -6.79
N GLN A 91 8.63 -4.99 -8.05
CA GLN A 91 9.77 -4.45 -8.80
C GLN A 91 10.27 -3.11 -8.28
N GLN A 92 9.41 -2.31 -7.64
CA GLN A 92 9.75 -0.96 -7.20
C GLN A 92 10.13 -0.88 -5.71
N VAL A 93 9.84 -1.92 -4.94
CA VAL A 93 10.30 -2.04 -3.55
C VAL A 93 11.81 -2.28 -3.54
N ILE A 94 12.55 -1.33 -2.96
CA ILE A 94 14.02 -1.38 -2.89
C ILE A 94 14.49 -2.28 -1.74
N THR A 95 13.77 -2.27 -0.61
CA THR A 95 14.20 -2.94 0.62
C THR A 95 13.13 -3.93 1.09
N PRO A 96 13.22 -5.21 0.71
CA PRO A 96 12.38 -6.25 1.27
C PRO A 96 12.93 -6.74 2.61
N ILE A 97 12.05 -6.88 3.61
CA ILE A 97 12.36 -7.48 4.91
C ILE A 97 11.52 -8.75 5.05
N TRP A 98 12.20 -9.89 5.11
CA TRP A 98 11.56 -11.19 5.27
C TRP A 98 11.60 -11.60 6.74
N LEU A 99 10.44 -11.64 7.39
CA LEU A 99 10.31 -12.11 8.76
C LEU A 99 10.06 -13.62 8.79
N PRO A 100 10.38 -14.31 9.92
CA PRO A 100 10.23 -15.76 10.01
C PRO A 100 8.77 -16.18 9.79
N ASN A 101 8.51 -16.91 8.72
CA ASN A 101 7.21 -17.52 8.45
C ASN A 101 7.46 -18.94 7.93
N LYS A 102 6.93 -19.93 8.65
CA LYS A 102 7.08 -21.36 8.29
C LYS A 102 6.39 -21.73 6.96
N ASN A 103 5.51 -20.85 6.47
CA ASN A 103 4.77 -21.00 5.22
C ASN A 103 5.19 -19.98 4.14
N ALA A 104 6.17 -19.11 4.39
CA ALA A 104 6.74 -18.26 3.35
C ALA A 104 7.86 -19.02 2.65
N GLN A 105 7.50 -19.85 1.66
CA GLN A 105 8.43 -20.42 0.69
C GLN A 105 8.23 -19.76 -0.68
#